data_AF-A0A4R4S677-F1
#
_entry.id   AF-A0A4R4S677-F1
#
_cell.length_a   1.000
_cell.length_b   1.000
_cell.length_c   1.000
_cell.angle_alpha   90.00
_cell.angle_beta   90.00
_cell.angle_gamma   90.00
#
_symmetry.space_group_name_H-M   'P 1'
#
loop_
_entity.id
_entity.type
_entity.pdbx_description
1 polymer ?
#
loop_
_entity_poly.entity_id
_entity_poly.type
_entity_poly.pdbx_seq_one_letter_code
_entity_poly.pdbx_strand_id
1 'polypeptide(L)'
;MEHSPLSRRGLLRGGAGLAAGAAAQPLIPGNALAQDAKPPSRDADLVLHNGQVLLMDRGFRIVSALAIEAGRVVHAGPDPSVRRLIGRRTRVVNLRGRTVLPGINDSHLHGLRTGLALPPYTVDVGEPAVRSIADAVAAVGEAVRQADPGTWIRGKGWNENAFAEGRPPTRQDLDPVSPGHPVVLLDWSNHVLWVNGKALELAGITRDTPDPSGGVIVRDASGEPTGLLRETAMDLVNRHVPPYTEEEQADAIDNAVALLLSHGITSFTEPGIGAAAQRVYADKARRGALGARVTALLSRPDDTYPTSADHVREILGGHRPPADVDPRWFSVTGVKLRADGVPIAGRTAWMREPYTGGGRGSLVTDGETDQDKVAELTAMIGLVHQARMQVGTHATGDAAIDAVAAAYARALRRSRSHPRHYVIHGDFAWPETLRILARNRCGVSFNPSIKHLIADSQPDIVGARRAAYQTPYRSALRAGAVVTSASDAPNVAPDWRQGLETMLLREGGSGEVSGPDQIIGVREALHTYTTAGAWQDRADRWKGALTRGMAADLCVLDGTLFDSRGRLTHDAHGITDVPVALTVVDGEIAYDAADASHRSAAARARSVSWARRPDPRQMCAHCS
;
A
#
# COMPACT_ATOMS: atom_id res chain seq x y z
N MET A 1 1.05 45.40 35.48
CA MET A 1 1.59 46.66 36.02
C MET A 1 1.81 46.45 37.49
N GLU A 2 3.00 46.84 37.94
CA GLU A 2 3.47 46.95 39.34
C GLU A 2 3.64 45.65 40.15
N HIS A 3 4.65 45.50 41.00
CA HIS A 3 6.09 45.80 40.97
C HIS A 3 6.67 44.92 42.10
N SER A 4 7.87 44.36 41.89
CA SER A 4 8.77 43.74 42.90
C SER A 4 9.05 44.69 44.09
N PRO A 5 9.64 44.29 45.27
CA PRO A 5 10.91 43.51 45.31
C PRO A 5 11.22 42.60 46.54
N LEU A 6 12.25 41.78 46.32
CA LEU A 6 13.37 41.31 47.19
C LEU A 6 13.46 41.92 48.62
N SER A 7 13.94 41.26 49.69
CA SER A 7 15.25 40.59 49.79
C SER A 7 15.50 39.88 51.14
N ARG A 8 16.73 39.37 51.29
CA ARG A 8 17.31 38.41 52.25
C ARG A 8 17.77 39.02 53.60
N ARG A 9 17.93 38.10 54.59
CA ARG A 9 18.99 37.95 55.62
C ARG A 9 18.80 38.54 57.04
N GLY A 10 19.08 37.67 58.02
CA GLY A 10 19.64 37.99 59.36
C GLY A 10 18.89 37.29 60.50
N LEU A 11 19.33 36.13 61.02
CA LEU A 11 20.18 35.97 62.23
C LEU A 11 19.55 36.63 63.49
N LEU A 12 19.45 36.06 64.70
CA LEU A 12 19.97 34.86 65.36
C LEU A 12 19.42 34.85 66.82
N ARG A 13 19.53 33.70 67.49
CA ARG A 13 19.47 33.42 68.97
C ARG A 13 18.07 33.34 69.60
N GLY A 14 17.75 32.33 70.41
CA GLY A 14 18.51 31.17 70.92
C GLY A 14 17.68 30.43 71.96
N GLY A 15 18.06 29.19 72.28
CA GLY A 15 17.50 28.44 73.41
C GLY A 15 17.45 26.94 73.20
N ALA A 16 18.42 26.23 73.77
CA ALA A 16 18.72 24.81 73.60
C ALA A 16 17.69 23.86 74.26
N GLY A 17 17.59 22.65 73.69
CA GLY A 17 17.07 21.44 74.31
C GLY A 17 17.39 20.22 73.44
N LEU A 18 18.38 19.41 73.84
CA LEU A 18 18.93 18.26 73.11
C LEU A 18 18.35 16.93 73.64
N ALA A 19 18.02 16.05 72.68
CA ALA A 19 18.15 14.56 72.66
C ALA A 19 17.30 13.74 73.67
N ALA A 20 16.81 12.51 73.41
CA ALA A 20 16.78 11.51 72.32
C ALA A 20 15.51 10.65 72.58
N GLY A 21 14.90 9.83 71.74
CA GLY A 21 15.32 8.90 70.69
C GLY A 21 14.23 7.80 70.54
N ALA A 22 14.33 7.00 69.47
CA ALA A 22 13.50 5.83 69.10
C ALA A 22 12.19 6.09 68.32
N ALA A 23 12.30 6.00 66.99
CA ALA A 23 11.19 5.81 66.06
C ALA A 23 11.11 4.33 65.64
N ALA A 24 9.95 3.71 65.83
CA ALA A 24 9.64 2.36 65.37
C ALA A 24 9.15 2.40 63.91
N GLN A 25 9.70 1.53 63.06
CA GLN A 25 9.21 1.24 61.71
C GLN A 25 8.19 0.10 61.73
N PRO A 26 7.12 0.12 60.91
CA PRO A 26 6.23 -1.02 60.78
C PRO A 26 6.82 -2.08 59.84
N LEU A 27 6.81 -3.32 60.32
CA LEU A 27 7.09 -4.57 59.58
C LEU A 27 5.97 -4.85 58.56
N ILE A 28 6.35 -5.11 57.31
CA ILE A 28 5.48 -5.75 56.32
C ILE A 28 5.86 -7.25 56.27
N PRO A 29 4.91 -8.20 56.40
CA PRO A 29 5.21 -9.62 56.38
C PRO A 29 5.57 -10.11 54.98
N GLY A 30 6.65 -10.88 54.91
CA GLY A 30 7.12 -11.53 53.70
C GLY A 30 6.45 -12.89 53.41
N ASN A 31 6.65 -13.30 52.16
CA ASN A 31 6.47 -14.62 51.56
C ASN A 31 5.04 -15.14 51.30
N ALA A 32 4.61 -14.96 50.05
CA ALA A 32 3.85 -15.97 49.32
C ALA A 32 4.33 -16.05 47.86
N LEU A 33 4.97 -17.18 47.53
CA LEU A 33 5.13 -17.79 46.21
C LEU A 33 5.89 -17.00 45.12
N ALA A 34 7.20 -16.87 45.31
CA ALA A 34 8.12 -16.85 44.18
C ALA A 34 8.11 -18.25 43.54
N GLN A 35 7.30 -18.43 42.50
CA GLN A 35 7.52 -19.50 41.53
C GLN A 35 8.82 -19.18 40.79
N ASP A 36 9.68 -20.20 40.64
CA ASP A 36 10.98 -20.14 39.98
C ASP A 36 10.97 -19.35 38.66
N ALA A 37 11.30 -18.07 38.73
CA ALA A 37 11.68 -17.31 37.56
C ALA A 37 13.06 -17.80 37.13
N LYS A 38 13.08 -18.75 36.19
CA LYS A 38 14.28 -19.15 35.45
C LYS A 38 15.05 -17.89 35.05
N PRO A 39 16.39 -17.81 35.24
CA PRO A 39 17.18 -16.72 34.69
C PRO A 39 16.88 -16.62 33.18
N PRO A 40 16.80 -15.40 32.60
CA PRO A 40 16.51 -15.25 31.17
C PRO A 40 17.47 -16.14 30.39
N SER A 41 16.93 -17.06 29.58
CA SER A 41 17.78 -17.94 28.78
C SER A 41 18.63 -17.06 27.87
N ARG A 42 19.93 -17.32 27.80
CA ARG A 42 20.82 -16.69 26.80
C ARG A 42 20.50 -17.13 25.36
N ASP A 43 19.50 -17.98 25.20
CA ASP A 43 19.18 -18.69 23.98
C ASP A 43 18.14 -17.91 23.19
N ALA A 44 18.37 -17.73 21.90
CA ALA A 44 17.43 -17.12 20.98
C ALA A 44 16.23 -18.04 20.68
N ASP A 45 15.10 -17.48 20.29
CA ASP A 45 13.93 -18.24 19.82
C ASP A 45 14.15 -18.73 18.38
N LEU A 46 14.71 -17.87 17.53
CA LEU A 46 15.01 -18.15 16.12
C LEU A 46 16.43 -17.67 15.76
N VAL A 47 17.20 -18.53 15.09
CA VAL A 47 18.50 -18.19 14.51
C VAL A 47 18.49 -18.49 13.03
N LEU A 48 18.76 -17.47 12.21
CA LEU A 48 19.02 -17.61 10.77
C LEU A 48 20.53 -17.44 10.55
N HIS A 49 21.17 -18.40 9.88
CA HIS A 49 22.63 -18.43 9.77
C HIS A 49 23.09 -18.94 8.40
N ASN A 50 24.37 -18.74 8.06
CA ASN A 50 24.97 -19.14 6.78
C ASN A 50 24.26 -18.50 5.58
N GLY A 51 24.05 -17.18 5.62
CA GLY A 51 23.43 -16.43 4.52
C GLY A 51 23.97 -15.01 4.38
N GLN A 52 23.21 -14.17 3.71
CA GLN A 52 23.50 -12.76 3.48
C GLN A 52 22.43 -11.90 4.16
N VAL A 53 22.71 -11.33 5.33
CA VAL A 53 21.76 -10.51 6.10
C VAL A 53 22.07 -9.03 5.87
N LEU A 54 21.19 -8.34 5.16
CA LEU A 54 21.25 -6.90 4.92
C LEU A 54 20.63 -6.16 6.10
N LEU A 55 21.45 -5.46 6.88
CA LEU A 55 20.95 -4.80 8.08
C LEU A 55 20.09 -3.57 7.80
N MET A 56 20.24 -2.98 6.60
CA MET A 56 19.62 -1.70 6.21
C MET A 56 19.87 -0.58 7.23
N ASP A 57 21.03 -0.60 7.88
CA ASP A 57 21.48 0.49 8.72
C ASP A 57 22.21 1.56 7.90
N ARG A 58 22.63 2.65 8.54
CA ARG A 58 23.30 3.77 7.84
C ARG A 58 24.55 3.36 7.06
N GLY A 59 25.24 2.30 7.50
CA GLY A 59 26.43 1.78 6.83
C GLY A 59 26.14 0.74 5.74
N PHE A 60 24.88 0.37 5.54
CA PHE A 60 24.47 -0.76 4.69
C PHE A 60 25.30 -2.02 4.98
N ARG A 61 25.45 -2.35 6.27
CA ARG A 61 26.25 -3.52 6.67
C ARG A 61 25.56 -4.80 6.21
N ILE A 62 26.37 -5.74 5.74
CA ILE A 62 25.97 -7.10 5.39
C ILE A 62 26.68 -8.05 6.36
N VAL A 63 25.93 -8.89 7.05
CA VAL A 63 26.45 -9.90 7.98
C VAL A 63 25.95 -11.29 7.58
N SER A 64 26.40 -12.36 8.25
CA SER A 64 26.08 -13.72 7.80
C SER A 64 25.01 -14.44 8.61
N ALA A 65 24.63 -13.89 9.77
CA ALA A 65 23.64 -14.48 10.66
C ALA A 65 22.87 -13.46 11.52
N LEU A 66 21.69 -13.87 11.99
CA LEU A 66 20.74 -13.11 12.79
C LEU A 66 20.14 -13.99 13.90
N ALA A 67 20.04 -13.48 15.13
CA ALA A 67 19.34 -14.10 16.25
C ALA A 67 18.16 -13.22 16.70
N ILE A 68 17.04 -13.87 17.00
CA ILE A 68 15.77 -13.26 17.35
C ILE A 68 15.29 -13.83 18.68
N GLU A 69 14.78 -12.95 19.54
CA GLU A 69 14.14 -13.30 20.82
C GLU A 69 12.92 -12.39 21.00
N ALA A 70 11.77 -12.98 21.37
CA ALA A 70 10.51 -12.27 21.60
C ALA A 70 10.16 -11.28 20.48
N GLY A 71 10.26 -11.75 19.23
CA GLY A 71 9.96 -10.97 18.02
C GLY A 71 10.92 -9.83 17.71
N ARG A 72 12.08 -9.76 18.36
CA ARG A 72 13.08 -8.70 18.15
C ARG A 72 14.45 -9.26 17.80
N VAL A 73 15.19 -8.52 16.99
CA VAL A 73 16.60 -8.79 16.72
C VAL A 73 17.40 -8.58 18.00
N VAL A 74 18.05 -9.64 18.51
CA VAL A 74 18.94 -9.55 19.68
C VAL A 74 20.41 -9.48 19.30
N HIS A 75 20.79 -10.08 18.17
CA HIS A 75 22.15 -10.03 17.63
C HIS A 75 22.18 -10.24 16.12
N ALA A 76 23.03 -9.51 15.42
CA ALA A 76 23.29 -9.66 13.99
C ALA A 76 24.79 -9.53 13.74
N GLY A 77 25.40 -10.51 13.07
CA GLY A 77 26.85 -10.56 12.94
C GLY A 77 27.39 -11.79 12.22
N PRO A 78 28.70 -12.08 12.36
CA PRO A 78 29.30 -13.30 11.83
C PRO A 78 28.67 -14.56 12.42
N ASP A 79 28.51 -15.59 11.60
CA ASP A 79 27.92 -16.90 11.93
C ASP A 79 28.37 -17.46 13.30
N PRO A 80 29.68 -17.57 13.60
CA PRO A 80 30.14 -18.12 14.86
C PRO A 80 29.66 -17.32 16.08
N SER A 81 29.39 -16.02 15.93
CA SER A 81 28.92 -15.17 17.03
C SER A 81 27.46 -15.37 17.35
N VAL A 82 26.63 -15.57 16.32
CA VAL A 82 25.18 -15.77 16.44
C VAL A 82 24.89 -17.21 16.85
N ARG A 83 25.63 -18.18 16.32
CA ARG A 83 25.46 -19.61 16.67
C ARG A 83 25.67 -19.93 18.14
N ARG A 84 26.39 -19.09 18.89
CA ARG A 84 26.54 -19.22 20.35
C ARG A 84 25.25 -18.95 21.14
N LEU A 85 24.24 -18.36 20.49
CA LEU A 85 22.93 -18.09 21.07
C LEU A 85 21.93 -19.23 20.77
N ILE A 86 22.38 -20.33 20.14
CA ILE A 86 21.54 -21.50 19.88
C ILE A 86 21.46 -22.34 21.16
N GLY A 87 20.25 -22.45 21.68
CA GLY A 87 19.89 -23.31 22.79
C GLY A 87 19.03 -24.50 22.39
N ARG A 88 18.54 -25.22 23.40
CA ARG A 88 17.73 -26.44 23.21
C ARG A 88 16.38 -26.21 22.54
N ARG A 89 15.83 -25.00 22.63
CA ARG A 89 14.51 -24.63 22.09
C ARG A 89 14.61 -23.72 20.88
N THR A 90 15.81 -23.32 20.47
CA THR A 90 16.02 -22.40 19.35
C THR A 90 15.66 -23.09 18.05
N ARG A 91 14.77 -22.50 17.27
CA ARG A 91 14.55 -22.87 15.87
C ARG A 91 15.74 -22.37 15.06
N VAL A 92 16.38 -23.25 14.29
CA VAL A 92 17.57 -22.92 13.49
C VAL A 92 17.24 -23.04 12.01
N VAL A 93 17.44 -21.94 11.28
CA VAL A 93 17.27 -21.87 9.82
C VAL A 93 18.65 -21.72 9.18
N ASN A 94 19.05 -22.71 8.40
CA ASN A 94 20.23 -22.61 7.53
C ASN A 94 19.83 -21.91 6.23
N LEU A 95 20.30 -20.69 6.04
CA LEU A 95 19.99 -19.86 4.88
C LEU A 95 20.63 -20.40 3.60
N ARG A 96 21.70 -21.21 3.67
CA ARG A 96 22.39 -21.78 2.49
C ARG A 96 22.78 -20.71 1.46
N GLY A 97 23.26 -19.56 1.92
CA GLY A 97 23.65 -18.43 1.08
C GLY A 97 22.51 -17.46 0.70
N ARG A 98 21.26 -17.76 1.07
CA ARG A 98 20.10 -16.88 0.83
C ARG A 98 20.24 -15.51 1.47
N THR A 99 19.55 -14.54 0.88
CA THR A 99 19.54 -13.15 1.34
C THR A 99 18.37 -12.89 2.27
N VAL A 100 18.64 -12.22 3.38
CA VAL A 100 17.66 -11.71 4.35
C VAL A 100 17.66 -10.18 4.29
N LEU A 101 16.49 -9.61 4.04
CA LEU A 101 16.19 -8.18 4.12
C LEU A 101 15.29 -7.93 5.33
N PRO A 102 15.21 -6.70 5.88
CA PRO A 102 14.03 -6.30 6.62
C PRO A 102 12.79 -6.57 5.77
N GLY A 103 11.70 -6.99 6.41
CA GLY A 103 10.43 -7.22 5.75
C GLY A 103 10.02 -5.98 4.95
N ILE A 104 9.50 -6.22 3.76
CA ILE A 104 9.18 -5.15 2.80
C ILE A 104 8.00 -4.34 3.32
N ASN A 105 8.10 -3.02 3.18
CA ASN A 105 7.09 -2.05 3.53
C ASN A 105 6.48 -1.43 2.27
N ASP A 106 5.29 -1.90 1.89
CA ASP A 106 4.55 -1.29 0.80
C ASP A 106 3.88 0.00 1.30
N SER A 107 4.43 1.15 0.91
CA SER A 107 4.08 2.44 1.53
C SER A 107 2.75 3.03 1.02
N HIS A 108 2.05 2.33 0.13
CA HIS A 108 0.73 2.71 -0.38
C HIS A 108 0.08 1.50 -1.05
N LEU A 109 -0.82 0.82 -0.33
CA LEU A 109 -1.48 -0.38 -0.84
C LEU A 109 -2.89 -0.48 -0.25
N HIS A 110 -3.89 -0.69 -1.10
CA HIS A 110 -5.26 -0.89 -0.67
C HIS A 110 -5.49 -2.35 -0.27
N GLY A 111 -5.20 -2.71 0.98
CA GLY A 111 -5.17 -4.10 1.46
C GLY A 111 -6.53 -4.78 1.38
N LEU A 112 -7.56 -4.12 1.91
CA LEU A 112 -8.92 -4.65 1.85
C LEU A 112 -9.39 -4.79 0.39
N ARG A 113 -9.18 -3.76 -0.44
CA ARG A 113 -9.58 -3.81 -1.85
C ARG A 113 -8.78 -4.84 -2.65
N THR A 114 -7.51 -5.04 -2.30
CA THR A 114 -6.68 -6.10 -2.87
C THR A 114 -7.30 -7.45 -2.57
N GLY A 115 -7.66 -7.72 -1.32
CA GLY A 115 -8.34 -8.94 -0.92
C GLY A 115 -9.66 -9.19 -1.65
N LEU A 116 -10.48 -8.14 -1.78
CA LEU A 116 -11.78 -8.20 -2.46
C LEU A 116 -11.65 -8.35 -3.98
N ALA A 117 -10.51 -7.97 -4.56
CA ALA A 117 -10.20 -8.17 -5.97
C ALA A 117 -9.75 -9.61 -6.30
N LEU A 118 -9.60 -10.47 -5.30
CA LEU A 118 -9.20 -11.87 -5.46
C LEU A 118 -10.42 -12.81 -5.34
N PRO A 119 -10.33 -14.02 -5.91
CA PRO A 119 -11.29 -15.08 -5.60
C PRO A 119 -11.36 -15.37 -4.09
N PRO A 120 -12.54 -15.70 -3.54
CA PRO A 120 -13.80 -15.93 -4.25
C PRO A 120 -14.63 -14.66 -4.52
N TYR A 121 -14.18 -13.48 -4.10
CA TYR A 121 -14.98 -12.25 -4.13
C TYR A 121 -15.11 -11.62 -5.51
N THR A 122 -14.02 -11.65 -6.27
CA THR A 122 -13.99 -11.19 -7.66
C THR A 122 -13.36 -12.26 -8.54
N VAL A 123 -14.10 -12.68 -9.57
CA VAL A 123 -13.60 -13.57 -10.62
C VAL A 123 -12.67 -12.76 -11.53
N ASP A 124 -11.46 -13.27 -11.71
CA ASP A 124 -10.56 -12.72 -12.72
C ASP A 124 -11.03 -13.15 -14.12
N VAL A 125 -11.39 -12.15 -14.93
CA VAL A 125 -11.79 -12.33 -16.32
C VAL A 125 -10.88 -11.57 -17.29
N GLY A 126 -9.62 -11.35 -16.89
CA GLY A 126 -8.61 -10.63 -17.68
C GLY A 126 -7.55 -11.49 -18.38
N GLU A 127 -6.76 -10.83 -19.22
CA GLU A 127 -5.64 -11.42 -19.95
C GLU A 127 -4.42 -11.68 -19.05
N PRO A 128 -3.69 -12.80 -19.22
CA PRO A 128 -3.72 -13.68 -20.40
C PRO A 128 -4.65 -14.90 -20.25
N ALA A 129 -5.28 -15.09 -19.09
CA ALA A 129 -6.11 -16.25 -18.80
C ALA A 129 -7.40 -16.27 -19.64
N VAL A 130 -7.98 -15.09 -19.87
CA VAL A 130 -9.20 -14.90 -20.66
C VAL A 130 -8.85 -14.17 -21.95
N ARG A 131 -9.07 -14.83 -23.10
CA ARG A 131 -8.80 -14.28 -24.45
C ARG A 131 -10.02 -14.34 -25.36
N SER A 132 -11.17 -14.72 -24.82
CA SER A 132 -12.42 -14.86 -25.55
C SER A 132 -13.60 -14.63 -24.61
N ILE A 133 -14.76 -14.30 -25.20
CA ILE A 133 -16.04 -14.24 -24.48
C ILE A 133 -16.33 -15.61 -23.86
N ALA A 134 -16.05 -16.69 -24.59
CA ALA A 134 -16.22 -18.05 -24.09
C ALA A 134 -15.37 -18.35 -22.83
N ASP A 135 -14.12 -17.88 -22.77
CA ASP A 135 -13.27 -18.02 -21.58
C ASP A 135 -13.85 -17.27 -20.38
N ALA A 136 -14.31 -16.03 -20.59
CA ALA A 136 -14.93 -15.24 -19.54
C ALA A 136 -16.22 -15.89 -19.01
N VAL A 137 -17.08 -16.38 -19.92
CA VAL A 137 -18.31 -17.11 -19.60
C VAL A 137 -18.01 -18.40 -18.85
N ALA A 138 -16.94 -19.13 -19.21
CA ALA A 138 -16.53 -20.33 -18.52
C ALA A 138 -16.06 -20.05 -17.08
N ALA A 139 -15.29 -18.96 -16.87
CA ALA A 139 -14.87 -18.52 -15.54
C ALA A 139 -16.07 -18.11 -14.67
N VAL A 140 -17.04 -17.38 -15.24
CA VAL A 140 -18.31 -17.06 -14.57
C VAL A 140 -19.09 -18.32 -14.23
N GLY A 141 -19.19 -19.28 -15.17
CA GLY A 141 -19.91 -20.53 -14.94
C GLY A 141 -19.30 -21.37 -13.82
N GLU A 142 -17.98 -21.35 -13.64
CA GLU A 142 -17.33 -21.98 -12.48
C GLU A 142 -17.67 -21.26 -11.18
N ALA A 143 -17.64 -19.93 -11.17
CA ALA A 143 -18.03 -19.16 -9.98
C ALA A 143 -19.50 -19.39 -9.60
N VAL A 144 -20.41 -19.48 -10.59
CA VAL A 144 -21.83 -19.82 -10.37
C VAL A 144 -21.98 -21.19 -9.73
N ARG A 145 -21.22 -22.20 -10.17
CA ARG A 145 -21.28 -23.56 -9.58
C ARG A 145 -20.87 -23.61 -8.11
N GLN A 146 -20.05 -22.66 -7.67
CA GLN A 146 -19.53 -22.58 -6.30
C GLN A 146 -20.35 -21.65 -5.40
N ALA A 147 -21.24 -20.83 -5.97
CA ALA A 147 -21.98 -19.79 -5.26
C ALA A 147 -23.35 -20.28 -4.76
N ASP A 148 -23.77 -19.78 -3.60
CA ASP A 148 -25.13 -20.00 -3.10
C ASP A 148 -26.17 -19.34 -4.03
N PRO A 149 -27.34 -19.95 -4.25
CA PRO A 149 -28.36 -19.42 -5.15
C PRO A 149 -28.71 -17.95 -4.89
N GLY A 150 -28.75 -17.14 -5.95
CA GLY A 150 -29.10 -15.71 -5.86
C GLY A 150 -27.93 -14.78 -5.49
N THR A 151 -26.76 -15.34 -5.15
CA THR A 151 -25.55 -14.53 -4.87
C THR A 151 -25.07 -13.82 -6.13
N TRP A 152 -24.65 -12.56 -5.98
CA TRP A 152 -24.04 -11.78 -7.06
C TRP A 152 -22.68 -12.34 -7.45
N ILE A 153 -22.49 -12.65 -8.73
CA ILE A 153 -21.18 -12.99 -9.28
C ILE A 153 -20.52 -11.71 -9.76
N ARG A 154 -19.39 -11.37 -9.12
CA ARG A 154 -18.59 -10.20 -9.47
C ARG A 154 -17.35 -10.65 -10.21
N GLY A 155 -16.94 -9.92 -11.24
CA GLY A 155 -15.70 -10.18 -11.94
C GLY A 155 -15.06 -8.90 -12.48
N LYS A 156 -13.78 -9.00 -12.84
CA LYS A 156 -13.01 -7.86 -13.35
C LYS A 156 -11.96 -8.29 -14.36
N GLY A 157 -11.69 -7.42 -15.33
CA GLY A 157 -10.46 -7.47 -16.14
C GLY A 157 -10.68 -7.75 -17.63
N TRP A 158 -11.92 -7.97 -18.05
CA TRP A 158 -12.21 -8.30 -19.45
C TRP A 158 -11.87 -7.14 -20.38
N ASN A 159 -11.49 -7.47 -21.61
CA ASN A 159 -11.07 -6.51 -22.62
C ASN A 159 -11.67 -6.90 -23.99
N GLU A 160 -12.62 -6.10 -24.48
CA GLU A 160 -13.26 -6.32 -25.78
C GLU A 160 -12.23 -6.47 -26.92
N ASN A 161 -11.17 -5.66 -26.90
CA ASN A 161 -10.14 -5.67 -27.93
C ASN A 161 -9.29 -6.94 -27.93
N ALA A 162 -9.30 -7.70 -26.82
CA ALA A 162 -8.57 -8.94 -26.68
C ALA A 162 -9.41 -10.18 -26.99
N PHE A 163 -10.74 -10.03 -27.11
CA PHE A 163 -11.63 -11.15 -27.35
C PHE A 163 -11.54 -11.65 -28.79
N ALA A 164 -11.24 -12.95 -28.92
CA ALA A 164 -11.08 -13.64 -30.20
C ALA A 164 -12.32 -13.55 -31.11
N GLU A 165 -13.52 -13.35 -30.54
CA GLU A 165 -14.77 -13.24 -31.29
C GLU A 165 -14.87 -11.96 -32.13
N GLY A 166 -14.06 -10.92 -31.86
CA GLY A 166 -14.10 -9.66 -32.61
C GLY A 166 -15.43 -8.92 -32.53
N ARG A 167 -16.21 -9.15 -31.47
CA ARG A 167 -17.48 -8.48 -31.18
C ARG A 167 -17.57 -8.10 -29.69
N PRO A 168 -18.40 -7.12 -29.33
CA PRO A 168 -18.75 -6.86 -27.94
C PRO A 168 -19.43 -8.07 -27.29
N PRO A 169 -19.19 -8.33 -25.99
CA PRO A 169 -19.96 -9.31 -25.25
C PRO A 169 -21.37 -8.78 -24.94
N THR A 170 -22.32 -9.69 -24.73
CA THR A 170 -23.71 -9.33 -24.41
C THR A 170 -24.26 -10.17 -23.26
N ARG A 171 -25.43 -9.79 -22.72
CA ARG A 171 -26.12 -10.53 -21.67
C ARG A 171 -26.47 -11.95 -22.10
N GLN A 172 -26.74 -12.17 -23.40
CA GLN A 172 -27.06 -13.49 -23.94
C GLN A 172 -25.89 -14.48 -23.84
N ASP A 173 -24.65 -13.99 -23.71
CA ASP A 173 -23.48 -14.83 -23.45
C ASP A 173 -23.46 -15.33 -21.98
N LEU A 174 -23.94 -14.51 -21.03
CA LEU A 174 -23.95 -14.83 -19.58
C LEU A 174 -25.22 -15.54 -19.12
N ASP A 175 -26.38 -15.20 -19.68
CA ASP A 175 -27.70 -15.70 -19.26
C ASP A 175 -27.76 -17.24 -19.16
N PRO A 176 -27.21 -18.03 -20.11
CA PRO A 176 -27.25 -19.48 -20.05
C PRO A 176 -26.49 -20.10 -18.88
N VAL A 177 -25.42 -19.45 -18.39
CA VAL A 177 -24.57 -19.98 -17.31
C VAL A 177 -24.92 -19.40 -15.94
N SER A 178 -25.82 -18.41 -15.87
CA SER A 178 -26.14 -17.66 -14.65
C SER A 178 -27.64 -17.41 -14.40
N PRO A 179 -28.57 -18.33 -14.73
CA PRO A 179 -30.01 -18.04 -14.75
C PRO A 179 -30.60 -17.59 -13.39
N GLY A 180 -29.98 -17.98 -12.28
CA GLY A 180 -30.39 -17.61 -10.92
C GLY A 180 -29.48 -16.61 -10.23
N HIS A 181 -28.43 -16.11 -10.90
CA HIS A 181 -27.40 -15.27 -10.28
C HIS A 181 -27.23 -13.98 -11.07
N PRO A 182 -27.39 -12.80 -10.45
CA PRO A 182 -27.01 -11.56 -11.12
C PRO A 182 -25.48 -11.51 -11.30
N VAL A 183 -25.03 -11.11 -12.48
CA VAL A 183 -23.60 -11.06 -12.84
C VAL A 183 -23.19 -9.62 -13.16
N VAL A 184 -22.04 -9.18 -12.62
CA VAL A 184 -21.41 -7.88 -12.91
C VAL A 184 -19.93 -8.06 -13.19
N LEU A 185 -19.51 -7.75 -14.42
CA LEU A 185 -18.12 -7.87 -14.87
C LEU A 185 -17.59 -6.49 -15.27
N LEU A 186 -16.64 -5.97 -14.51
CA LEU A 186 -15.98 -4.70 -14.80
C LEU A 186 -14.85 -4.90 -15.82
N ASP A 187 -14.76 -4.04 -16.82
CA ASP A 187 -13.69 -4.13 -17.81
C ASP A 187 -12.32 -3.72 -17.21
N TRP A 188 -11.25 -4.01 -17.95
CA TRP A 188 -9.88 -3.66 -17.54
C TRP A 188 -9.70 -2.15 -17.30
N SER A 189 -10.44 -1.29 -18.02
CA SER A 189 -10.34 0.16 -17.90
C SER A 189 -11.15 0.74 -16.73
N ASN A 190 -12.10 -0.02 -16.19
CA ASN A 190 -13.11 0.39 -15.20
C ASN A 190 -14.17 1.37 -15.72
N HIS A 191 -14.34 1.50 -17.04
CA HIS A 191 -15.32 2.40 -17.68
C HIS A 191 -16.52 1.68 -18.31
N VAL A 192 -16.49 0.35 -18.34
CA VAL A 192 -17.56 -0.46 -18.91
C VAL A 192 -17.92 -1.63 -17.98
N LEU A 193 -19.22 -1.81 -17.74
CA LEU A 193 -19.77 -2.95 -17.01
C LEU A 193 -20.51 -3.86 -17.98
N TRP A 194 -20.18 -5.15 -17.96
CA TRP A 194 -20.91 -6.21 -18.65
C TRP A 194 -21.73 -7.00 -17.63
N VAL A 195 -23.05 -7.02 -17.83
CA VAL A 195 -24.02 -7.62 -16.91
C VAL A 195 -24.95 -8.58 -17.62
N ASN A 196 -25.51 -9.54 -16.88
CA ASN A 196 -26.52 -10.46 -17.41
C ASN A 196 -27.95 -9.87 -17.31
N GLY A 197 -28.92 -10.58 -17.87
CA GLY A 197 -30.33 -10.19 -17.84
C GLY A 197 -30.89 -10.10 -16.42
N LYS A 198 -30.44 -10.95 -15.49
CA LYS A 198 -30.90 -10.90 -14.10
C LYS A 198 -30.49 -9.62 -13.39
N ALA A 199 -29.27 -9.12 -13.63
CA ALA A 199 -28.81 -7.85 -13.10
C ALA A 199 -29.59 -6.66 -13.68
N LEU A 200 -29.91 -6.69 -14.99
CA LEU A 200 -30.76 -5.67 -15.62
C LEU A 200 -32.18 -5.65 -15.03
N GLU A 201 -32.77 -6.83 -14.83
CA GLU A 201 -34.10 -7.00 -14.20
C GLU A 201 -34.12 -6.37 -12.79
N LEU A 202 -33.12 -6.69 -11.96
CA LEU A 202 -33.00 -6.15 -10.60
C LEU A 202 -32.83 -4.62 -10.58
N ALA A 203 -32.15 -4.07 -11.58
CA ALA A 203 -31.95 -2.63 -11.76
C ALA A 203 -33.14 -1.93 -12.43
N GLY A 204 -34.17 -2.66 -12.88
CA GLY A 204 -35.30 -2.11 -13.62
C GLY A 204 -34.92 -1.49 -14.98
N ILE A 205 -33.84 -1.96 -15.59
CA ILE A 205 -33.37 -1.47 -16.90
C ILE A 205 -34.13 -2.20 -18.00
N THR A 206 -34.83 -1.43 -18.83
CA THR A 206 -35.62 -1.89 -19.97
C THR A 206 -35.26 -1.12 -21.23
N ARG A 207 -35.87 -1.47 -22.37
CA ARG A 207 -35.73 -0.70 -23.62
C ARG A 207 -36.08 0.79 -23.48
N ASP A 208 -36.98 1.12 -22.55
CA ASP A 208 -37.52 2.47 -22.36
C ASP A 208 -36.76 3.28 -21.28
N THR A 209 -35.82 2.65 -20.56
CA THR A 209 -34.99 3.35 -19.57
C THR A 209 -34.11 4.36 -20.30
N PRO A 210 -34.11 5.67 -19.96
CA PRO A 210 -33.24 6.64 -20.61
C PRO A 210 -31.77 6.49 -20.17
N ASP A 211 -30.85 6.94 -21.01
CA ASP A 211 -29.44 7.03 -20.64
C ASP A 211 -29.23 8.14 -19.57
N PRO A 212 -28.43 7.89 -18.52
CA PRO A 212 -28.12 8.92 -17.53
C PRO A 212 -27.15 9.96 -18.07
N SER A 213 -27.10 11.12 -17.42
CA SER A 213 -26.11 12.15 -17.77
C SER A 213 -24.70 11.60 -17.67
N GLY A 214 -23.93 11.70 -18.76
CA GLY A 214 -22.54 11.25 -18.82
C GLY A 214 -22.36 9.72 -18.95
N GLY A 215 -23.41 8.96 -19.26
CA GLY A 215 -23.35 7.52 -19.39
C GLY A 215 -24.26 6.99 -20.49
N VAL A 216 -24.05 5.74 -20.89
CA VAL A 216 -24.78 5.11 -21.99
C VAL A 216 -25.17 3.67 -21.63
N ILE A 217 -26.45 3.33 -21.84
CA ILE A 217 -26.92 1.95 -21.85
C ILE A 217 -26.82 1.44 -23.29
N VAL A 218 -25.95 0.48 -23.56
CA VAL A 218 -25.79 -0.05 -24.92
C VAL A 218 -27.02 -0.91 -25.26
N ARG A 219 -27.63 -0.63 -26.41
CA ARG A 219 -28.83 -1.33 -26.92
C ARG A 219 -28.54 -1.95 -28.28
N ASP A 220 -29.22 -3.05 -28.58
CA ASP A 220 -29.16 -3.69 -29.90
C ASP A 220 -30.07 -2.99 -30.93
N ALA A 221 -30.14 -3.54 -32.15
CA ALA A 221 -30.94 -3.00 -33.25
C ALA A 221 -32.47 -2.97 -32.96
N SER A 222 -32.95 -3.78 -32.01
CA SER A 222 -34.35 -3.79 -31.58
C SER A 222 -34.63 -2.79 -30.44
N GLY A 223 -33.59 -2.16 -29.90
CA GLY A 223 -33.66 -1.25 -28.76
C GLY A 223 -33.57 -1.96 -27.42
N GLU A 224 -33.32 -3.27 -27.38
CA GLU A 224 -33.17 -4.01 -26.14
C GLU A 224 -31.77 -3.79 -25.53
N PRO A 225 -31.64 -3.62 -24.20
CA PRO A 225 -30.33 -3.49 -23.56
C PRO A 225 -29.47 -4.73 -23.77
N THR A 226 -28.23 -4.54 -24.24
CA THR A 226 -27.28 -5.63 -24.49
C THR A 226 -26.62 -6.16 -23.22
N GLY A 227 -26.74 -5.44 -22.10
CA GLY A 227 -25.99 -5.73 -20.87
C GLY A 227 -24.66 -4.99 -20.76
N LEU A 228 -24.30 -4.14 -21.72
CA LEU A 228 -23.14 -3.23 -21.58
C LEU A 228 -23.60 -1.85 -21.08
N LEU A 229 -22.99 -1.39 -19.99
CA LEU A 229 -23.24 -0.08 -19.37
C LEU A 229 -21.94 0.71 -19.31
N ARG A 230 -21.94 1.95 -19.77
CA ARG A 230 -20.75 2.81 -19.84
C ARG A 230 -20.85 3.98 -18.89
N GLU A 231 -19.75 4.30 -18.23
CA GLU A 231 -19.62 5.48 -17.36
C GLU A 231 -20.72 5.53 -16.29
N THR A 232 -21.45 6.63 -16.14
CA THR A 232 -22.48 6.79 -15.10
C THR A 232 -23.67 5.83 -15.27
N ALA A 233 -23.83 5.16 -16.42
CA ALA A 233 -24.85 4.11 -16.57
C ALA A 233 -24.55 2.87 -15.72
N MET A 234 -23.28 2.65 -15.35
CA MET A 234 -22.90 1.56 -14.45
C MET A 234 -23.53 1.72 -13.06
N ASP A 235 -23.75 2.96 -12.62
CA ASP A 235 -24.34 3.28 -11.31
C ASP A 235 -25.80 2.82 -11.18
N LEU A 236 -26.49 2.62 -12.31
CA LEU A 236 -27.84 2.08 -12.34
C LEU A 236 -27.88 0.65 -11.82
N VAL A 237 -26.84 -0.16 -12.09
CA VAL A 237 -26.72 -1.53 -11.57
C VAL A 237 -25.94 -1.56 -10.25
N ASN A 238 -24.83 -0.83 -10.13
CA ASN A 238 -23.93 -0.92 -8.97
C ASN A 238 -24.64 -0.62 -7.63
N ARG A 239 -25.65 0.25 -7.62
CA ARG A 239 -26.45 0.53 -6.41
C ARG A 239 -27.25 -0.66 -5.87
N HIS A 240 -27.48 -1.68 -6.70
CA HIS A 240 -28.16 -2.91 -6.32
C HIS A 240 -27.20 -4.02 -5.91
N VAL A 241 -25.91 -3.87 -6.19
CA VAL A 241 -24.88 -4.82 -5.76
C VAL A 241 -24.73 -4.68 -4.23
N PRO A 242 -24.94 -5.76 -3.44
CA PRO A 242 -24.80 -5.68 -2.00
C PRO A 242 -23.37 -5.26 -1.62
N PRO A 243 -23.19 -4.45 -0.57
CA PRO A 243 -21.86 -4.23 0.00
C PRO A 243 -21.32 -5.53 0.60
N TYR A 244 -20.00 -5.62 0.71
CA TYR A 244 -19.35 -6.74 1.40
C TYR A 244 -19.63 -6.67 2.92
N THR A 245 -19.98 -7.80 3.51
CA THR A 245 -20.16 -7.97 4.96
C THR A 245 -18.85 -7.80 5.71
N GLU A 246 -18.91 -7.59 7.03
CA GLU A 246 -17.69 -7.48 7.86
C GLU A 246 -16.86 -8.78 7.86
N GLU A 247 -17.52 -9.94 7.74
CA GLU A 247 -16.85 -11.25 7.62
C GLU A 247 -16.12 -11.39 6.28
N GLU A 248 -16.79 -11.07 5.17
CA GLU A 248 -16.15 -11.08 3.85
C GLU A 248 -14.97 -10.11 3.78
N GLN A 249 -15.08 -8.93 4.42
CA GLN A 249 -13.96 -7.99 4.54
C GLN A 249 -12.81 -8.55 5.38
N ALA A 250 -13.11 -9.24 6.49
CA ALA A 250 -12.10 -9.85 7.35
C ALA A 250 -11.32 -10.95 6.62
N ASP A 251 -12.02 -11.77 5.85
CA ASP A 251 -11.45 -12.84 5.02
C ASP A 251 -10.68 -12.27 3.82
N ALA A 252 -11.17 -11.20 3.20
CA ALA A 252 -10.46 -10.49 2.15
C ALA A 252 -9.11 -9.95 2.66
N ILE A 253 -9.07 -9.39 3.86
CA ILE A 253 -7.81 -8.95 4.49
C ILE A 253 -6.86 -10.13 4.66
N ASP A 254 -7.33 -11.31 5.05
CA ASP A 254 -6.48 -12.51 5.16
C ASP A 254 -5.91 -12.94 3.80
N ASN A 255 -6.73 -12.91 2.75
CA ASN A 255 -6.27 -13.19 1.38
C ASN A 255 -5.18 -12.21 0.93
N ALA A 256 -5.38 -10.91 1.19
CA ALA A 256 -4.40 -9.88 0.88
C ALA A 256 -3.10 -10.12 1.68
N VAL A 257 -3.19 -10.36 2.98
CA VAL A 257 -2.01 -10.61 3.83
C VAL A 257 -1.26 -11.86 3.37
N ALA A 258 -1.95 -12.96 3.03
CA ALA A 258 -1.31 -14.15 2.49
C ALA A 258 -0.56 -13.87 1.17
N LEU A 259 -1.15 -13.07 0.28
CA LEU A 259 -0.47 -12.62 -0.95
C LEU A 259 0.79 -11.83 -0.62
N LEU A 260 0.67 -10.81 0.23
CA LEU A 260 1.76 -9.92 0.61
C LEU A 260 2.92 -10.67 1.28
N LEU A 261 2.61 -11.58 2.20
CA LEU A 261 3.60 -12.43 2.85
C LEU A 261 4.32 -13.31 1.83
N SER A 262 3.64 -13.82 0.80
CA SER A 262 4.29 -14.56 -0.29
C SER A 262 5.30 -13.74 -1.12
N HIS A 263 5.21 -12.41 -1.05
CA HIS A 263 6.14 -11.45 -1.66
C HIS A 263 7.13 -10.85 -0.64
N GLY A 264 7.15 -11.33 0.62
CA GLY A 264 8.04 -10.80 1.65
C GLY A 264 7.61 -9.44 2.21
N ILE A 265 6.38 -9.01 1.92
CA ILE A 265 5.79 -7.78 2.43
C ILE A 265 5.19 -8.08 3.80
N THR A 266 5.76 -7.46 4.83
CA THR A 266 5.36 -7.65 6.24
C THR A 266 4.60 -6.44 6.79
N SER A 267 4.57 -5.35 6.03
CA SER A 267 3.94 -4.11 6.41
C SER A 267 3.40 -3.37 5.20
N PHE A 268 2.26 -2.70 5.37
CA PHE A 268 1.74 -1.81 4.34
C PHE A 268 0.99 -0.59 4.91
N THR A 269 0.95 0.49 4.13
CA THR A 269 0.13 1.66 4.42
C THR A 269 -1.18 1.58 3.63
N GLU A 270 -2.30 1.38 4.33
CA GLU A 270 -3.67 1.43 3.80
C GLU A 270 -4.13 2.89 3.62
N PRO A 271 -4.20 3.41 2.37
CA PRO A 271 -4.22 4.84 2.13
C PRO A 271 -5.66 5.32 1.91
N GLY A 272 -6.49 5.18 2.95
CA GLY A 272 -7.88 5.66 2.98
C GLY A 272 -8.87 4.53 3.31
N ILE A 273 -9.31 4.49 4.56
CA ILE A 273 -10.40 3.63 5.04
C ILE A 273 -11.43 4.43 5.84
N GLY A 274 -12.69 4.06 5.67
CA GLY A 274 -13.82 4.51 6.45
C GLY A 274 -13.98 3.71 7.74
N ALA A 275 -15.05 4.01 8.47
CA ALA A 275 -15.26 3.51 9.82
C ALA A 275 -15.48 1.98 9.87
N ALA A 276 -16.10 1.40 8.84
CA ALA A 276 -16.36 -0.05 8.78
C ALA A 276 -15.06 -0.84 8.63
N ALA A 277 -14.27 -0.55 7.59
CA ALA A 277 -12.98 -1.18 7.37
C ALA A 277 -12.01 -0.97 8.56
N GLN A 278 -12.02 0.21 9.19
CA GLN A 278 -11.22 0.47 10.39
C GLN A 278 -11.58 -0.50 11.54
N ARG A 279 -12.88 -0.81 11.75
CA ARG A 279 -13.31 -1.75 12.79
C ARG A 279 -12.83 -3.17 12.49
N VAL A 280 -12.91 -3.62 11.24
CA VAL A 280 -12.46 -4.96 10.83
C VAL A 280 -10.95 -5.11 11.07
N TYR A 281 -10.14 -4.17 10.61
CA TYR A 281 -8.69 -4.18 10.89
C TYR A 281 -8.37 -4.18 12.39
N ALA A 282 -9.07 -3.34 13.17
CA ALA A 282 -8.89 -3.26 14.61
C ALA A 282 -9.28 -4.56 15.33
N ASP A 283 -10.37 -5.21 14.94
CA ASP A 283 -10.80 -6.49 15.52
C ASP A 283 -9.79 -7.60 15.22
N LYS A 284 -9.33 -7.72 13.96
CA LYS A 284 -8.27 -8.67 13.61
C LYS A 284 -6.99 -8.42 14.40
N ALA A 285 -6.57 -7.16 14.55
CA ALA A 285 -5.39 -6.81 15.34
C ALA A 285 -5.56 -7.19 16.83
N ARG A 286 -6.73 -6.91 17.42
CA ARG A 286 -7.05 -7.25 18.82
C ARG A 286 -7.00 -8.76 19.08
N ARG A 287 -7.42 -9.56 18.10
CA ARG A 287 -7.42 -11.03 18.17
C ARG A 287 -6.06 -11.65 17.82
N GLY A 288 -5.06 -10.84 17.43
CA GLY A 288 -3.77 -11.35 16.95
C GLY A 288 -3.84 -12.04 15.59
N ALA A 289 -4.89 -11.77 14.81
CA ALA A 289 -5.20 -12.45 13.54
C ALA A 289 -4.87 -11.60 12.30
N LEU A 290 -4.22 -10.44 12.45
CA LEU A 290 -3.97 -9.54 11.31
C LEU A 290 -2.82 -10.00 10.41
N GLY A 291 -1.85 -10.75 10.92
CA GLY A 291 -0.76 -11.38 10.15
C GLY A 291 0.30 -10.45 9.54
N ALA A 292 0.00 -9.16 9.34
CA ALA A 292 0.93 -8.12 8.90
C ALA A 292 0.74 -6.82 9.69
N ARG A 293 1.71 -5.90 9.61
CA ARG A 293 1.60 -4.59 10.27
C ARG A 293 0.94 -3.58 9.34
N VAL A 294 -0.13 -2.94 9.80
CA VAL A 294 -0.95 -2.05 8.99
C VAL A 294 -0.94 -0.64 9.56
N THR A 295 -0.51 0.31 8.75
CA THR A 295 -0.69 1.74 9.01
C THR A 295 -1.84 2.24 8.14
N ALA A 296 -2.86 2.86 8.72
CA ALA A 296 -4.00 3.36 7.97
C ALA A 296 -4.07 4.89 7.97
N LEU A 297 -4.52 5.41 6.84
CA LEU A 297 -5.06 6.76 6.72
C LEU A 297 -6.59 6.68 6.64
N LEU A 298 -7.29 7.64 7.23
CA LEU A 298 -8.74 7.74 7.16
C LEU A 298 -9.19 8.35 5.84
N SER A 299 -10.30 7.85 5.33
CA SER A 299 -11.16 8.50 4.34
C SER A 299 -12.50 8.88 4.99
N ARG A 300 -13.50 9.28 4.19
CA ARG A 300 -14.84 9.51 4.71
C ARG A 300 -15.44 8.20 5.26
N PRO A 301 -16.41 8.26 6.21
CA PRO A 301 -17.01 7.07 6.81
C PRO A 301 -17.64 6.08 5.82
N ASP A 302 -18.08 6.59 4.66
CA ASP A 302 -18.67 5.88 3.52
C ASP A 302 -17.62 5.37 2.50
N ASP A 303 -16.33 5.35 2.88
CA ASP A 303 -15.19 4.96 2.03
C ASP A 303 -14.97 5.84 0.78
N THR A 304 -15.61 7.03 0.73
CA THR A 304 -15.34 8.03 -0.31
C THR A 304 -14.21 8.99 0.11
N TYR A 305 -13.64 9.71 -0.85
CA TYR A 305 -12.55 10.65 -0.57
C TYR A 305 -13.10 12.05 -0.24
N PRO A 306 -12.55 12.73 0.78
CA PRO A 306 -12.99 14.08 1.12
C PRO A 306 -12.58 15.08 0.02
N THR A 307 -13.54 15.88 -0.43
CA THR A 307 -13.33 17.00 -1.37
C THR A 307 -13.32 18.37 -0.70
N SER A 308 -13.71 18.47 0.58
CA SER A 308 -13.85 19.73 1.32
C SER A 308 -13.34 19.66 2.76
N ALA A 309 -13.14 20.82 3.35
CA ALA A 309 -12.80 21.03 4.75
C ALA A 309 -13.90 20.52 5.68
N ASP A 310 -15.18 20.60 5.27
CA ASP A 310 -16.29 20.03 6.04
C ASP A 310 -16.23 18.50 6.08
N HIS A 311 -15.93 17.85 4.95
CA HIS A 311 -15.67 16.41 4.93
C HIS A 311 -14.47 16.04 5.84
N VAL A 312 -13.42 16.86 5.87
CA VAL A 312 -12.30 16.64 6.80
C VAL A 312 -12.73 16.81 8.26
N ARG A 313 -13.56 17.81 8.59
CA ARG A 313 -14.11 17.98 9.95
C ARG A 313 -14.96 16.79 10.37
N GLU A 314 -15.78 16.24 9.47
CA GLU A 314 -16.55 15.02 9.70
C GLU A 314 -15.64 13.84 10.04
N ILE A 315 -14.61 13.60 9.23
CA ILE A 315 -13.62 12.53 9.46
C ILE A 315 -12.96 12.69 10.84
N LEU A 316 -12.46 13.88 11.17
CA LEU A 316 -11.78 14.14 12.43
C LEU A 316 -12.74 14.06 13.63
N GLY A 317 -13.98 14.52 13.49
CA GLY A 317 -15.00 14.47 14.53
C GLY A 317 -15.48 13.04 14.83
N GLY A 318 -15.56 12.20 13.79
CA GLY A 318 -15.93 10.79 13.90
C GLY A 318 -14.80 9.86 14.32
N HIS A 319 -13.54 10.23 14.09
CA HIS A 319 -12.41 9.36 14.37
C HIS A 319 -12.28 9.03 15.86
N ARG A 320 -12.23 7.74 16.16
CA ARG A 320 -11.82 7.22 17.47
C ARG A 320 -10.65 6.26 17.21
N PRO A 321 -9.46 6.50 17.78
CA PRO A 321 -8.38 5.54 17.74
C PRO A 321 -8.86 4.20 18.31
N PRO A 322 -8.55 3.05 17.67
CA PRO A 322 -8.94 1.76 18.21
C PRO A 322 -8.41 1.55 19.63
N ALA A 323 -9.30 1.29 20.58
CA ALA A 323 -8.93 0.90 21.94
C ALA A 323 -8.45 -0.56 21.96
N ASP A 324 -7.52 -0.84 22.88
CA ASP A 324 -6.99 -2.19 23.15
C ASP A 324 -6.35 -2.87 21.92
N VAL A 325 -5.79 -2.06 21.03
CA VAL A 325 -5.02 -2.51 19.86
C VAL A 325 -3.58 -2.05 20.03
N ASP A 326 -2.62 -2.97 19.87
CA ASP A 326 -1.21 -2.60 19.82
C ASP A 326 -0.92 -1.79 18.54
N PRO A 327 -0.48 -0.52 18.65
CA PRO A 327 -0.21 0.33 17.49
C PRO A 327 0.93 -0.18 16.61
N ARG A 328 1.69 -1.20 17.04
CA ARG A 328 2.70 -1.89 16.21
C ARG A 328 2.09 -2.88 15.21
N TRP A 329 0.81 -3.24 15.38
CA TRP A 329 0.08 -4.16 14.50
C TRP A 329 -0.94 -3.42 13.65
N PHE A 330 -1.73 -2.54 14.25
CA PHE A 330 -2.63 -1.67 13.51
C PHE A 330 -2.64 -0.26 14.11
N SER A 331 -2.38 0.75 13.29
CA SER A 331 -2.44 2.14 13.71
C SER A 331 -3.12 3.01 12.67
N VAL A 332 -3.87 4.00 13.12
CA VAL A 332 -4.41 5.06 12.26
C VAL A 332 -3.59 6.32 12.49
N THR A 333 -2.82 6.74 11.49
CA THR A 333 -1.82 7.81 11.65
C THR A 333 -2.27 9.15 11.05
N GLY A 334 -3.23 9.13 10.14
CA GLY A 334 -3.52 10.28 9.30
C GLY A 334 -4.83 10.23 8.55
N VAL A 335 -4.98 11.17 7.62
CA VAL A 335 -6.10 11.28 6.68
C VAL A 335 -5.54 11.23 5.25
N LYS A 336 -6.21 10.50 4.37
CA LYS A 336 -5.94 10.46 2.94
C LYS A 336 -6.73 11.56 2.26
N LEU A 337 -6.03 12.40 1.49
CA LEU A 337 -6.64 13.37 0.60
C LEU A 337 -6.36 13.03 -0.86
N ARG A 338 -7.19 13.56 -1.76
CA ARG A 338 -6.97 13.53 -3.20
C ARG A 338 -6.98 14.95 -3.74
N ALA A 339 -5.86 15.38 -4.34
CA ALA A 339 -5.73 16.70 -4.93
C ALA A 339 -6.24 16.69 -6.37
N ASP A 340 -5.88 15.70 -7.18
CA ASP A 340 -6.23 15.61 -8.60
C ASP A 340 -6.51 14.17 -9.07
N GLY A 341 -6.66 14.00 -10.39
CA GLY A 341 -6.80 12.70 -11.04
C GLY A 341 -5.45 12.04 -11.40
N VAL A 342 -5.39 11.43 -12.58
CA VAL A 342 -4.21 10.68 -13.07
C VAL A 342 -3.86 11.08 -14.51
N PRO A 343 -2.57 11.03 -14.90
CA PRO A 343 -2.09 11.48 -16.22
C PRO A 343 -2.17 10.35 -17.27
N ILE A 344 -3.32 9.68 -17.36
CA ILE A 344 -3.60 8.63 -18.37
C ILE A 344 -4.50 9.19 -19.48
N ALA A 345 -5.08 8.34 -20.33
CA ALA A 345 -5.92 8.75 -21.46
C ALA A 345 -7.01 9.77 -21.08
N GLY A 346 -7.57 9.68 -19.87
CA GLY A 346 -8.56 10.64 -19.34
C GLY A 346 -8.02 12.04 -18.97
N ARG A 347 -6.69 12.23 -18.89
CA ARG A 347 -6.01 13.54 -18.70
C ARG A 347 -6.53 14.37 -17.51
N THR A 348 -6.81 13.71 -16.39
CA THR A 348 -7.48 14.33 -15.23
C THR A 348 -6.52 14.90 -14.19
N ALA A 349 -5.24 14.52 -14.21
CA ALA A 349 -4.23 15.14 -13.34
C ALA A 349 -4.01 16.61 -13.68
N TRP A 350 -3.83 17.46 -12.68
CA TRP A 350 -3.75 18.91 -12.87
C TRP A 350 -2.33 19.36 -13.21
N MET A 351 -2.13 19.78 -14.45
CA MET A 351 -0.83 20.09 -15.05
C MET A 351 -0.63 21.61 -15.19
N ARG A 352 0.62 22.08 -15.06
CA ARG A 352 1.01 23.48 -15.35
C ARG A 352 0.87 23.81 -16.83
N GLU A 353 1.35 22.88 -17.66
CA GLU A 353 1.28 22.95 -19.13
C GLU A 353 0.22 21.96 -19.63
N PRO A 354 -0.56 22.30 -20.68
CA PRO A 354 -1.55 21.38 -21.25
C PRO A 354 -0.97 20.01 -21.63
N TYR A 355 -1.82 18.99 -21.62
CA TYR A 355 -1.50 17.68 -22.20
C TYR A 355 -1.30 17.78 -23.71
N THR A 356 -0.67 16.76 -24.31
CA THR A 356 -0.70 16.60 -25.76
C THR A 356 -2.17 16.50 -26.20
N GLY A 357 -2.58 17.31 -27.18
CA GLY A 357 -3.98 17.36 -27.60
C GLY A 357 -4.92 18.20 -26.71
N GLY A 358 -4.39 18.96 -25.75
CA GLY A 358 -5.14 19.97 -25.00
C GLY A 358 -5.75 19.48 -23.68
N GLY A 359 -6.31 20.43 -22.92
CA GLY A 359 -6.74 20.24 -21.53
C GLY A 359 -5.56 20.25 -20.54
N ARG A 360 -5.85 20.45 -19.25
CA ARG A 360 -4.84 20.50 -18.18
C ARG A 360 -5.23 19.74 -16.91
N GLY A 361 -6.32 18.97 -16.94
CA GLY A 361 -6.95 18.42 -15.74
C GLY A 361 -7.41 19.52 -14.76
N SER A 362 -7.75 19.13 -13.53
CA SER A 362 -8.13 20.08 -12.48
C SER A 362 -7.98 19.45 -11.09
N LEU A 363 -7.95 20.29 -10.05
CA LEU A 363 -8.15 19.79 -8.69
C LEU A 363 -9.57 19.23 -8.51
N VAL A 364 -9.69 18.19 -7.68
CA VAL A 364 -10.96 17.52 -7.36
C VAL A 364 -11.59 18.02 -6.05
N THR A 365 -10.99 19.03 -5.42
CA THR A 365 -11.55 19.68 -4.23
C THR A 365 -12.69 20.63 -4.63
N ASP A 366 -13.56 20.92 -3.66
CA ASP A 366 -14.69 21.82 -3.86
C ASP A 366 -14.19 23.24 -4.17
N GLY A 367 -14.90 23.94 -5.06
CA GLY A 367 -14.57 25.29 -5.50
C GLY A 367 -14.94 25.53 -6.96
N GLU A 368 -15.34 26.76 -7.28
CA GLU A 368 -15.74 27.17 -8.63
C GLU A 368 -14.53 27.49 -9.51
N THR A 369 -13.48 28.05 -8.91
CA THR A 369 -12.22 28.39 -9.60
C THR A 369 -11.04 27.55 -9.11
N ASP A 370 -9.96 27.49 -9.90
CA ASP A 370 -8.71 26.84 -9.46
C ASP A 370 -8.17 27.45 -8.15
N GLN A 371 -8.39 28.74 -7.91
CA GLN A 371 -7.95 29.41 -6.69
C GLN A 371 -8.78 28.96 -5.47
N ASP A 372 -10.10 28.83 -5.62
CA ASP A 372 -10.98 28.33 -4.57
C ASP A 372 -10.61 26.91 -4.20
N LYS A 373 -10.38 26.05 -5.21
CA LYS A 373 -9.98 24.67 -5.02
C LYS A 373 -8.64 24.54 -4.29
N VAL A 374 -7.65 25.37 -4.63
CA VAL A 374 -6.35 25.43 -3.91
C VAL A 374 -6.54 25.90 -2.46
N ALA A 375 -7.40 26.90 -2.24
CA ALA A 375 -7.71 27.38 -0.89
C ALA A 375 -8.37 26.28 -0.05
N GLU A 376 -9.30 25.52 -0.64
CA GLU A 376 -9.99 24.41 -0.01
C GLU A 376 -9.01 23.27 0.34
N LEU A 377 -8.17 22.85 -0.61
CA LEU A 377 -7.10 21.88 -0.37
C LEU A 377 -6.17 22.32 0.76
N THR A 378 -5.81 23.60 0.80
CA THR A 378 -4.96 24.17 1.86
C THR A 378 -5.65 24.13 3.22
N ALA A 379 -6.96 24.44 3.26
CA ALA A 379 -7.75 24.39 4.49
C ALA A 379 -7.87 22.94 5.00
N MET A 380 -8.16 21.99 4.12
CA MET A 380 -8.22 20.55 4.42
C MET A 380 -6.91 20.05 5.04
N ILE A 381 -5.77 20.31 4.39
CA ILE A 381 -4.44 19.94 4.91
C ILE A 381 -4.18 20.60 6.28
N GLY A 382 -4.56 21.88 6.41
CA GLY A 382 -4.42 22.63 7.66
C GLY A 382 -5.19 22.00 8.82
N LEU A 383 -6.43 21.56 8.60
CA LEU A 383 -7.28 20.92 9.61
C LEU A 383 -6.67 19.60 10.11
N VAL A 384 -6.24 18.72 9.20
CA VAL A 384 -5.61 17.45 9.58
C VAL A 384 -4.29 17.70 10.32
N HIS A 385 -3.48 18.66 9.86
CA HIS A 385 -2.24 19.02 10.55
C HIS A 385 -2.50 19.55 11.97
N GLN A 386 -3.51 20.40 12.16
CA GLN A 386 -3.89 20.93 13.47
C GLN A 386 -4.33 19.83 14.43
N ALA A 387 -4.98 18.77 13.91
CA ALA A 387 -5.28 17.55 14.65
C ALA A 387 -4.04 16.67 14.96
N ARG A 388 -2.83 17.12 14.59
CA ARG A 388 -1.54 16.41 14.75
C ARG A 388 -1.47 15.07 14.02
N MET A 389 -2.33 14.90 13.03
CA MET A 389 -2.42 13.72 12.18
C MET A 389 -1.58 13.90 10.92
N GLN A 390 -1.11 12.78 10.38
CA GLN A 390 -0.42 12.74 9.08
C GLN A 390 -1.40 13.06 7.95
N VAL A 391 -0.88 13.57 6.84
CA VAL A 391 -1.65 13.74 5.61
C VAL A 391 -0.87 13.03 4.52
N GLY A 392 -1.48 12.05 3.89
CA GLY A 392 -1.04 11.52 2.61
C GLY A 392 -1.95 12.07 1.53
N THR A 393 -1.39 12.82 0.57
CA THR A 393 -2.22 13.44 -0.48
C THR A 393 -1.85 12.85 -1.84
N HIS A 394 -2.81 12.20 -2.49
CA HIS A 394 -2.72 11.85 -3.91
C HIS A 394 -2.55 13.12 -4.73
N ALA A 395 -1.42 13.25 -5.42
CA ALA A 395 -1.17 14.30 -6.40
C ALA A 395 -0.21 13.78 -7.46
N THR A 396 -0.66 13.77 -8.72
CA THR A 396 0.14 13.26 -9.85
C THR A 396 0.62 14.40 -10.75
N GLY A 397 -0.24 15.36 -11.05
CA GLY A 397 0.08 16.50 -11.90
C GLY A 397 0.99 17.51 -11.22
N ASP A 398 1.89 18.15 -11.99
CA ASP A 398 2.88 19.06 -11.42
C ASP A 398 2.28 20.29 -10.72
N ALA A 399 1.19 20.85 -11.24
CA ALA A 399 0.47 21.94 -10.58
C ALA A 399 -0.19 21.50 -9.26
N ALA A 400 -0.76 20.29 -9.22
CA ALA A 400 -1.32 19.74 -7.99
C ALA A 400 -0.24 19.48 -6.93
N ILE A 401 0.89 18.89 -7.32
CA ILE A 401 2.00 18.60 -6.40
C ILE A 401 2.56 19.90 -5.81
N ASP A 402 2.65 20.98 -6.59
CA ASP A 402 3.05 22.30 -6.08
C ASP A 402 2.10 22.82 -5.00
N ALA A 403 0.80 22.78 -5.26
CA ALA A 403 -0.22 23.24 -4.33
C ALA A 403 -0.16 22.45 -3.02
N VAL A 404 0.00 21.12 -3.11
CA VAL A 404 0.16 20.24 -1.94
C VAL A 404 1.44 20.57 -1.16
N ALA A 405 2.58 20.68 -1.84
CA ALA A 405 3.85 20.98 -1.18
C ALA A 405 3.83 22.36 -0.49
N ALA A 406 3.21 23.36 -1.12
CA ALA A 406 3.01 24.68 -0.54
C ALA A 406 2.09 24.63 0.69
N ALA A 407 1.00 23.87 0.64
CA ALA A 407 0.08 23.68 1.77
C ALA A 407 0.76 22.96 2.95
N TYR A 408 1.57 21.92 2.69
CA TYR A 408 2.39 21.26 3.72
C TYR A 408 3.38 22.23 4.36
N ALA A 409 4.14 22.97 3.56
CA ALA A 409 5.10 23.96 4.06
C ALA A 409 4.40 25.04 4.91
N ARG A 410 3.22 25.51 4.48
CA ARG A 410 2.40 26.48 5.22
C ARG A 410 1.99 25.93 6.58
N ALA A 411 1.49 24.69 6.63
CA ALA A 411 1.07 24.04 7.87
C ALA A 411 2.24 23.84 8.85
N LEU A 412 3.40 23.43 8.33
CA LEU A 412 4.58 23.12 9.15
C LEU A 412 5.32 24.36 9.68
N ARG A 413 5.27 25.50 8.98
CA ARG A 413 6.05 26.72 9.30
C ARG A 413 5.91 27.21 10.75
N ARG A 414 4.77 26.97 11.41
CA ARG A 414 4.50 27.42 12.79
C ARG A 414 4.22 26.28 13.74
N SER A 415 4.51 25.04 13.34
CA SER A 415 4.18 23.85 14.11
C SER A 415 5.40 23.30 14.84
N ARG A 416 5.18 22.85 16.08
CA ARG A 416 6.14 22.02 16.82
C ARG A 416 5.93 20.53 16.52
N SER A 417 4.80 20.18 15.93
CA SER A 417 4.49 18.81 15.52
C SER A 417 5.03 18.57 14.12
N HIS A 418 5.54 17.36 13.88
CA HIS A 418 5.93 16.92 12.56
C HIS A 418 5.27 15.57 12.24
N PRO A 419 4.00 15.56 11.78
CA PRO A 419 3.27 14.32 11.50
C PRO A 419 3.83 13.49 10.34
N ARG A 420 4.83 14.00 9.60
CA ARG A 420 5.47 13.37 8.43
C ARG A 420 4.55 13.31 7.21
N HIS A 421 3.99 14.45 6.81
CA HIS A 421 3.16 14.55 5.60
C HIS A 421 3.92 14.08 4.36
N TYR A 422 3.19 13.54 3.38
CA TYR A 422 3.80 13.02 2.16
C TYR A 422 2.86 13.09 0.95
N VAL A 423 3.46 13.36 -0.21
CA VAL A 423 2.77 13.26 -1.49
C VAL A 423 2.69 11.79 -1.90
N ILE A 424 1.53 11.37 -2.39
CA ILE A 424 1.29 10.04 -2.96
C ILE A 424 1.34 10.17 -4.49
N HIS A 425 1.99 9.19 -5.14
CA HIS A 425 2.39 9.16 -6.55
C HIS A 425 3.48 10.17 -6.88
N GLY A 426 3.22 11.48 -6.75
CA GLY A 426 4.24 12.51 -7.00
C GLY A 426 4.82 12.50 -8.41
N ASP A 427 4.08 11.97 -9.39
CA ASP A 427 4.55 11.62 -10.73
C ASP A 427 5.39 12.71 -11.40
N PHE A 428 4.96 13.97 -11.32
CA PHE A 428 5.67 15.10 -11.92
C PHE A 428 6.22 16.09 -10.88
N ALA A 429 6.73 15.60 -9.74
CA ALA A 429 7.35 16.44 -8.73
C ALA A 429 8.70 17.03 -9.19
N TRP A 430 8.68 18.24 -9.75
CA TRP A 430 9.89 18.93 -10.23
C TRP A 430 10.90 19.27 -9.12
N PRO A 431 12.19 19.50 -9.45
CA PRO A 431 13.23 19.71 -8.45
C PRO A 431 12.96 20.85 -7.47
N GLU A 432 12.29 21.92 -7.89
CA GLU A 432 11.93 23.05 -7.04
C GLU A 432 10.97 22.61 -5.93
N THR A 433 9.96 21.83 -6.30
CA THR A 433 8.93 21.29 -5.42
C THR A 433 9.51 20.21 -4.50
N LEU A 434 10.39 19.35 -5.02
CA LEU A 434 11.13 18.37 -4.22
C LEU A 434 12.01 19.04 -3.15
N ARG A 435 12.65 20.18 -3.46
CA ARG A 435 13.40 20.95 -2.45
C ARG A 435 12.48 21.54 -1.37
N ILE A 436 11.25 21.92 -1.70
CA ILE A 436 10.26 22.36 -0.71
C ILE A 436 9.91 21.20 0.22
N LEU A 437 9.62 20.01 -0.32
CA LEU A 437 9.34 18.82 0.49
C LEU A 437 10.52 18.49 1.40
N ALA A 438 11.74 18.43 0.85
CA ALA A 438 12.96 18.13 1.59
C ALA A 438 13.23 19.10 2.74
N ARG A 439 13.15 20.42 2.50
CA ARG A 439 13.36 21.46 3.52
C ARG A 439 12.36 21.36 4.68
N ASN A 440 11.15 20.89 4.40
CA ASN A 440 10.11 20.69 5.39
C ASN A 440 10.07 19.24 5.92
N ARG A 441 11.03 18.39 5.55
CA ARG A 441 11.09 16.95 5.89
C ARG A 441 9.79 16.21 5.57
N CYS A 442 9.10 16.60 4.50
CA CYS A 442 7.97 15.86 3.94
C CYS A 442 8.46 14.72 3.04
N GLY A 443 7.63 13.67 2.92
CA GLY A 443 7.90 12.53 2.05
C GLY A 443 7.29 12.67 0.65
N VAL A 444 7.69 11.77 -0.24
CA VAL A 444 7.03 11.46 -1.51
C VAL A 444 7.06 9.95 -1.72
N SER A 445 5.89 9.35 -1.97
CA SER A 445 5.72 7.92 -2.24
C SER A 445 5.51 7.72 -3.73
N PHE A 446 6.44 7.03 -4.37
CA PHE A 446 6.40 6.71 -5.79
C PHE A 446 5.86 5.29 -6.05
N ASN A 447 5.35 5.06 -7.27
CA ASN A 447 4.80 3.77 -7.70
C ASN A 447 5.58 3.25 -8.93
N PRO A 448 6.70 2.54 -8.73
CA PRO A 448 7.56 2.13 -9.84
C PRO A 448 6.91 1.06 -10.73
N SER A 449 6.06 0.18 -10.18
CA SER A 449 5.35 -0.82 -10.98
C SER A 449 4.31 -0.16 -11.91
N ILE A 450 3.65 0.92 -11.48
CA ILE A 450 2.78 1.72 -12.35
C ILE A 450 3.61 2.36 -13.47
N LYS A 451 4.78 2.92 -13.15
CA LYS A 451 5.67 3.51 -14.17
C LYS A 451 6.02 2.49 -15.27
N HIS A 452 6.34 1.26 -14.92
CA HIS A 452 6.59 0.20 -15.89
C HIS A 452 5.38 -0.03 -16.82
N LEU A 453 4.18 -0.15 -16.23
CA LEU A 453 2.95 -0.41 -16.97
C LEU A 453 2.63 0.70 -17.99
N ILE A 454 2.80 1.97 -17.61
CA ILE A 454 2.32 3.08 -18.43
C ILE A 454 3.40 3.70 -19.33
N ALA A 455 4.68 3.40 -19.12
CA ALA A 455 5.81 4.10 -19.73
C ALA A 455 5.69 4.27 -21.26
N ASP A 456 5.21 3.23 -21.97
CA ASP A 456 5.12 3.21 -23.42
C ASP A 456 4.03 4.17 -23.96
N SER A 457 2.94 4.35 -23.22
CA SER A 457 1.82 5.23 -23.61
C SER A 457 2.00 6.70 -23.23
N GLN A 458 2.87 6.98 -22.25
CA GLN A 458 3.00 8.31 -21.65
C GLN A 458 3.51 9.40 -22.61
N PRO A 459 4.45 9.14 -23.55
CA PRO A 459 4.90 10.15 -24.51
C PRO A 459 3.76 10.79 -25.30
N ASP A 460 2.74 10.02 -25.68
CA ASP A 460 1.60 10.53 -26.45
C ASP A 460 0.64 11.37 -25.60
N ILE A 461 0.63 11.15 -24.28
CA ILE A 461 -0.29 11.82 -23.35
C ILE A 461 0.33 13.11 -22.82
N VAL A 462 1.54 13.03 -22.28
CA VAL A 462 2.22 14.17 -21.62
C VAL A 462 3.39 14.73 -22.41
N GLY A 463 3.76 14.13 -23.55
CA GLY A 463 4.95 14.50 -24.31
C GLY A 463 6.22 13.85 -23.76
N ALA A 464 7.17 13.56 -24.65
CA ALA A 464 8.38 12.79 -24.35
C ALA A 464 9.18 13.32 -23.14
N ARG A 465 9.33 14.65 -23.00
CA ARG A 465 10.06 15.26 -21.89
C ARG A 465 9.44 14.93 -20.52
N ARG A 466 8.12 15.10 -20.38
CA ARG A 466 7.42 14.81 -19.12
C ARG A 466 7.36 13.32 -18.86
N ALA A 467 7.10 12.52 -19.90
CA ALA A 467 7.08 11.06 -19.80
C ALA A 467 8.41 10.51 -19.28
N ALA A 468 9.54 10.99 -19.80
CA ALA A 468 10.87 10.64 -19.32
C ALA A 468 11.11 11.09 -17.86
N TYR A 469 10.62 12.27 -17.47
CA TYR A 469 10.81 12.77 -16.10
C TYR A 469 9.94 12.06 -15.05
N GLN A 470 8.79 11.51 -15.44
CA GLN A 470 7.79 10.93 -14.55
C GLN A 470 8.37 9.97 -13.49
N THR A 471 7.86 10.04 -12.26
CA THR A 471 8.33 9.25 -11.11
C THR A 471 9.84 9.48 -10.85
N PRO A 472 10.26 10.72 -10.51
CA PRO A 472 11.66 11.16 -10.54
C PRO A 472 12.48 10.76 -9.31
N TYR A 473 12.73 9.45 -9.12
CA TYR A 473 13.47 8.90 -7.97
C TYR A 473 14.83 9.57 -7.73
N ARG A 474 15.70 9.63 -8.76
CA ARG A 474 17.03 10.23 -8.62
C ARG A 474 16.95 11.69 -8.19
N SER A 475 16.03 12.45 -8.76
CA SER A 475 15.86 13.87 -8.43
C SER A 475 15.39 14.05 -7.00
N ALA A 476 14.43 13.23 -6.55
CA ALA A 476 13.89 13.30 -5.19
C ALA A 476 14.93 12.97 -4.13
N LEU A 477 15.71 11.90 -4.34
CA LEU A 477 16.82 11.53 -3.46
C LEU A 477 17.90 12.61 -3.42
N ARG A 478 18.30 13.17 -4.58
CA ARG A 478 19.27 14.27 -4.65
C ARG A 478 18.79 15.54 -3.96
N ALA A 479 17.49 15.82 -3.98
CA ALA A 479 16.90 16.95 -3.26
C ALA A 479 16.90 16.76 -1.73
N GLY A 480 17.09 15.52 -1.24
CA GLY A 480 17.01 15.18 0.18
C GLY A 480 15.59 14.97 0.69
N ALA A 481 14.62 14.74 -0.18
CA ALA A 481 13.28 14.33 0.21
C ALA A 481 13.29 12.91 0.78
N VAL A 482 12.36 12.58 1.68
CA VAL A 482 12.18 11.17 2.08
C VAL A 482 11.39 10.48 0.99
N VAL A 483 11.99 9.49 0.34
CA VAL A 483 11.38 8.78 -0.78
C VAL A 483 10.96 7.38 -0.35
N THR A 484 9.68 7.07 -0.54
CA THR A 484 9.12 5.74 -0.32
C THR A 484 8.64 5.14 -1.62
N SER A 485 8.50 3.82 -1.65
CA SER A 485 8.00 3.09 -2.80
C SER A 485 6.80 2.24 -2.42
N ALA A 486 5.90 2.06 -3.37
CA ALA A 486 4.65 1.35 -3.17
C ALA A 486 4.13 0.71 -4.44
N SER A 487 3.27 -0.30 -4.30
CA SER A 487 2.59 -0.90 -5.46
C SER A 487 1.37 -0.10 -5.89
N ASP A 488 0.55 0.36 -4.93
CA ASP A 488 -0.84 0.75 -5.16
C ASP A 488 -1.72 -0.41 -5.66
N ALA A 489 -1.47 -1.62 -5.14
CA ALA A 489 -2.36 -2.75 -5.37
C ALA A 489 -3.79 -2.42 -4.87
N PRO A 490 -4.85 -2.88 -5.59
CA PRO A 490 -4.81 -3.83 -6.70
C PRO A 490 -4.68 -3.21 -8.10
N ASN A 491 -4.26 -1.94 -8.26
CA ASN A 491 -4.07 -1.38 -9.61
C ASN A 491 -2.95 -2.11 -10.38
N VAL A 492 -1.93 -2.57 -9.65
CA VAL A 492 -0.86 -3.45 -10.14
C VAL A 492 -0.54 -4.50 -9.08
N ALA A 493 0.20 -5.55 -9.46
CA ALA A 493 0.62 -6.57 -8.51
C ALA A 493 1.48 -5.97 -7.39
N PRO A 494 1.32 -6.41 -6.13
CA PRO A 494 2.19 -6.01 -5.02
C PRO A 494 3.54 -6.72 -5.06
N ASP A 495 4.24 -6.67 -6.19
CA ASP A 495 5.57 -7.25 -6.35
C ASP A 495 6.65 -6.18 -6.35
N TRP A 496 7.26 -5.95 -5.19
CA TRP A 496 8.33 -4.96 -5.02
C TRP A 496 9.58 -5.28 -5.86
N ARG A 497 9.77 -6.53 -6.29
CA ARG A 497 10.88 -6.91 -7.19
C ARG A 497 10.69 -6.30 -8.59
N GLN A 498 9.46 -6.23 -9.09
CA GLN A 498 9.15 -5.49 -10.32
C GLN A 498 9.46 -4.00 -10.13
N GLY A 499 9.09 -3.45 -8.97
CA GLY A 499 9.42 -2.06 -8.64
C GLY A 499 10.92 -1.79 -8.59
N LEU A 500 11.70 -2.75 -8.06
CA LEU A 500 13.15 -2.69 -8.04
C LEU A 500 13.74 -2.73 -9.45
N GLU A 501 13.28 -3.64 -10.30
CA GLU A 501 13.65 -3.69 -11.73
C GLU A 501 13.38 -2.34 -12.41
N THR A 502 12.17 -1.77 -12.27
CA THR A 502 11.84 -0.47 -12.87
C THR A 502 12.75 0.65 -12.38
N MET A 503 13.13 0.66 -11.10
CA MET A 503 14.02 1.70 -10.57
C MET A 503 15.46 1.58 -11.09
N LEU A 504 15.91 0.36 -11.40
CA LEU A 504 17.24 0.05 -11.91
C LEU A 504 17.35 0.26 -13.43
N LEU A 505 16.29 -0.05 -14.18
CA LEU A 505 16.29 -0.08 -15.65
C LEU A 505 15.49 1.04 -16.28
N ARG A 506 14.38 1.41 -15.66
CA ARG A 506 13.37 2.36 -16.17
C ARG A 506 12.76 1.98 -17.51
N GLU A 507 12.69 0.68 -17.79
CA GLU A 507 12.05 0.14 -18.97
C GLU A 507 10.53 0.03 -18.81
N GLY A 508 9.80 0.32 -19.89
CA GLY A 508 8.38 0.02 -20.04
C GLY A 508 8.09 -1.44 -20.39
N GLY A 509 6.84 -1.75 -20.68
CA GLY A 509 6.42 -3.09 -21.12
C GLY A 509 7.15 -3.53 -22.39
N SER A 510 7.37 -2.60 -23.31
CA SER A 510 8.13 -2.77 -24.56
C SER A 510 9.63 -3.06 -24.37
N GLY A 511 10.19 -2.79 -23.19
CA GLY A 511 11.64 -2.77 -22.96
C GLY A 511 12.32 -1.43 -23.29
N GLU A 512 11.60 -0.43 -23.79
CA GLU A 512 12.16 0.89 -24.05
C GLU A 512 12.42 1.66 -22.75
N VAL A 513 13.58 2.31 -22.65
CA VAL A 513 14.00 3.05 -21.46
C VAL A 513 13.34 4.44 -21.41
N SER A 514 12.58 4.70 -20.35
CA SER A 514 11.88 5.97 -20.10
C SER A 514 12.54 6.77 -18.97
N GLY A 515 13.42 7.68 -19.34
CA GLY A 515 14.07 8.63 -18.41
C GLY A 515 15.28 8.08 -17.67
N PRO A 516 16.36 7.72 -18.37
CA PRO A 516 17.55 7.10 -17.76
C PRO A 516 18.17 7.92 -16.62
N ASP A 517 18.06 9.25 -16.66
CA ASP A 517 18.55 10.14 -15.60
C ASP A 517 17.88 9.93 -14.24
N GLN A 518 16.72 9.26 -14.20
CA GLN A 518 15.99 8.96 -12.97
C GLN A 518 16.30 7.58 -12.38
N ILE A 519 17.18 6.77 -13.02
CA ILE A 519 17.62 5.47 -12.50
C ILE A 519 18.30 5.66 -11.14
N ILE A 520 18.01 4.77 -10.18
CA ILE A 520 18.66 4.71 -8.85
C ILE A 520 19.33 3.37 -8.61
N GLY A 521 20.27 3.29 -7.66
CA GLY A 521 20.96 2.04 -7.35
C GLY A 521 20.14 1.14 -6.42
N VAL A 522 20.42 -0.17 -6.42
CA VAL A 522 19.66 -1.17 -5.62
C VAL A 522 19.62 -0.84 -4.13
N ARG A 523 20.70 -0.28 -3.54
CA ARG A 523 20.72 0.09 -2.12
C ARG A 523 19.72 1.19 -1.80
N GLU A 524 19.64 2.19 -2.69
CA GLU A 524 18.68 3.28 -2.58
C GLU A 524 17.26 2.74 -2.76
N ALA A 525 17.04 1.88 -3.76
CA ALA A 525 15.74 1.26 -4.01
C ALA A 525 15.27 0.40 -2.81
N LEU A 526 16.12 -0.46 -2.25
CA LEU A 526 15.77 -1.24 -1.05
C LEU A 526 15.47 -0.33 0.16
N HIS A 527 16.16 0.81 0.30
CA HIS A 527 15.86 1.79 1.34
C HIS A 527 14.42 2.34 1.22
N THR A 528 13.96 2.64 0.01
CA THR A 528 12.60 3.13 -0.24
C THR A 528 11.50 2.14 0.17
N TYR A 529 11.80 0.84 0.13
CA TYR A 529 10.89 -0.26 0.51
C TYR A 529 11.08 -0.77 1.95
N THR A 530 11.99 -0.20 2.74
CA THR A 530 12.28 -0.70 4.10
C THR A 530 12.31 0.44 5.11
N THR A 531 13.48 1.03 5.35
CA THR A 531 13.69 2.08 6.36
C THR A 531 12.95 3.37 6.04
N ALA A 532 12.82 3.76 4.76
CA ALA A 532 12.02 4.93 4.39
C ALA A 532 10.52 4.69 4.60
N GLY A 533 10.02 3.51 4.24
CA GLY A 533 8.64 3.11 4.50
C GLY A 533 8.32 3.10 6.00
N ALA A 534 9.21 2.55 6.82
CA ALA A 534 9.10 2.63 8.27
C ALA A 534 9.11 4.08 8.79
N TRP A 535 9.83 4.99 8.14
CA TRP A 535 9.76 6.41 8.46
C TRP A 535 8.38 7.01 8.10
N GLN A 536 7.80 6.67 6.95
CA GLN A 536 6.46 7.14 6.59
C GLN A 536 5.43 6.66 7.62
N ASP A 537 5.53 5.41 8.06
CA ASP A 537 4.65 4.80 9.08
C ASP A 537 4.90 5.31 10.51
N ARG A 538 5.87 6.20 10.72
CA ARG A 538 6.28 6.68 12.07
C ARG A 538 6.81 5.55 12.98
N ALA A 539 7.37 4.51 12.36
CA ALA A 539 7.82 3.27 12.99
C ALA A 539 9.34 3.00 12.86
N ASP A 540 10.08 3.92 12.25
CA ASP A 540 11.55 3.91 12.04
C ASP A 540 12.41 3.72 13.30
N ARG A 541 11.81 3.81 14.49
CA ARG A 541 12.48 3.54 15.77
C ARG A 541 12.49 2.07 16.16
N TRP A 542 11.65 1.25 15.54
CA TRP A 542 11.45 -0.13 15.95
C TRP A 542 11.23 -1.12 14.81
N LYS A 543 11.07 -0.71 13.54
CA LYS A 543 11.05 -1.59 12.36
C LYS A 543 11.83 -1.01 11.18
N GLY A 544 11.96 -1.81 10.12
CA GLY A 544 12.54 -1.41 8.82
C GLY A 544 14.04 -1.63 8.69
N ALA A 545 14.73 -2.03 9.76
CA ALA A 545 16.14 -2.42 9.77
C ALA A 545 16.34 -3.66 10.65
N LEU A 546 17.41 -4.43 10.42
CA LEU A 546 17.74 -5.64 11.19
C LEU A 546 18.84 -5.38 12.23
N THR A 547 18.71 -4.28 12.96
CA THR A 547 19.63 -3.93 14.05
C THR A 547 19.02 -4.29 15.41
N ARG A 548 19.86 -4.41 16.44
CA ARG A 548 19.43 -4.83 17.78
C ARG A 548 18.24 -4.00 18.30
N GLY A 549 17.20 -4.69 18.76
CA GLY A 549 15.98 -4.11 19.31
C GLY A 549 14.87 -3.87 18.27
N MET A 550 15.19 -3.88 16.98
CA MET A 550 14.19 -3.78 15.90
C MET A 550 13.33 -5.05 15.84
N ALA A 551 12.10 -4.90 15.34
CA ALA A 551 11.19 -5.99 15.04
C ALA A 551 11.84 -6.97 14.05
N ALA A 552 11.66 -8.26 14.32
CA ALA A 552 12.15 -9.33 13.49
C ALA A 552 11.17 -9.62 12.34
N ASP A 553 10.90 -8.61 11.53
CA ASP A 553 10.16 -8.75 10.28
C ASP A 553 11.17 -8.95 9.15
N LEU A 554 11.10 -10.07 8.44
CA LEU A 554 12.12 -10.47 7.47
C LEU A 554 11.49 -10.85 6.13
N CYS A 555 12.17 -10.46 5.05
CA CYS A 555 11.98 -11.02 3.71
C CYS A 555 13.22 -11.85 3.37
N VAL A 556 13.05 -13.15 3.09
CA VAL A 556 14.16 -14.04 2.72
C VAL A 556 14.01 -14.43 1.25
N LEU A 557 14.95 -13.97 0.41
CA LEU A 557 15.02 -14.32 -1.01
C LEU A 557 15.66 -15.71 -1.18
N ASP A 558 15.18 -16.50 -2.14
CA ASP A 558 15.78 -17.77 -2.55
C ASP A 558 17.00 -17.55 -3.48
N GLY A 559 17.92 -16.70 -3.03
CA GLY A 559 19.12 -16.33 -3.78
C GLY A 559 20.03 -15.41 -2.98
N THR A 560 21.31 -15.41 -3.32
CA THR A 560 22.26 -14.38 -2.86
C THR A 560 22.06 -13.15 -3.71
N LEU A 561 21.87 -11.95 -3.13
CA LEU A 561 21.58 -10.73 -3.88
C LEU A 561 22.85 -9.95 -4.25
N PHE A 562 23.87 -9.97 -3.38
CA PHE A 562 25.16 -9.31 -3.60
C PHE A 562 26.33 -10.29 -3.62
N ASP A 563 27.26 -10.12 -4.56
CA ASP A 563 28.53 -10.83 -4.57
C ASP A 563 29.48 -10.32 -3.47
N SER A 564 30.65 -10.95 -3.31
CA SER A 564 31.64 -10.54 -2.31
C SER A 564 32.23 -9.14 -2.55
N ARG A 565 32.02 -8.56 -3.74
CA ARG A 565 32.42 -7.20 -4.12
C ARG A 565 31.27 -6.19 -3.96
N GLY A 566 30.11 -6.63 -3.46
CA GLY A 566 28.94 -5.78 -3.24
C GLY A 566 28.21 -5.38 -4.51
N ARG A 567 28.39 -6.12 -5.61
CA ARG A 567 27.63 -5.98 -6.86
C ARG A 567 26.45 -6.94 -6.88
N LEU A 568 25.40 -6.62 -7.64
CA LEU A 568 24.30 -7.57 -7.83
C LEU A 568 24.81 -8.86 -8.48
N THR A 569 24.34 -9.99 -7.97
CA THR A 569 24.61 -11.34 -8.51
C THR A 569 23.73 -11.66 -9.71
N HIS A 570 22.52 -11.11 -9.73
CA HIS A 570 21.55 -11.23 -10.81
C HIS A 570 21.62 -10.00 -11.70
N ASP A 571 21.39 -10.20 -13.00
CA ASP A 571 21.01 -9.10 -13.88
C ASP A 571 19.72 -8.46 -13.35
N ALA A 572 19.56 -7.15 -13.55
CA ALA A 572 18.40 -6.41 -13.06
C ALA A 572 17.09 -6.99 -13.65
N HIS A 573 17.12 -7.49 -14.89
CA HIS A 573 16.01 -8.19 -15.53
C HIS A 573 15.61 -9.50 -14.81
N GLY A 574 16.54 -10.15 -14.12
CA GLY A 574 16.30 -11.44 -13.45
C GLY A 574 15.83 -11.31 -12.00
N ILE A 575 15.64 -10.09 -11.48
CA ILE A 575 15.31 -9.90 -10.06
C ILE A 575 13.87 -10.30 -9.71
N THR A 576 12.96 -10.21 -10.67
CA THR A 576 11.56 -10.64 -10.56
C THR A 576 11.43 -12.15 -10.44
N ASP A 577 12.40 -12.88 -11.02
CA ASP A 577 12.46 -14.34 -10.96
C ASP A 577 12.98 -14.88 -9.63
N VAL A 578 13.65 -14.07 -8.81
CA VAL A 578 14.21 -14.50 -7.51
C VAL A 578 13.06 -14.67 -6.50
N PRO A 579 12.65 -15.92 -6.15
CA PRO A 579 11.48 -16.13 -5.30
C PRO A 579 11.72 -15.67 -3.87
N VAL A 580 10.65 -15.41 -3.13
CA VAL A 580 10.71 -15.31 -1.66
C VAL A 580 10.62 -16.72 -1.09
N ALA A 581 11.67 -17.13 -0.38
CA ALA A 581 11.75 -18.43 0.29
C ALA A 581 10.97 -18.43 1.60
N LEU A 582 11.12 -17.38 2.42
CA LEU A 582 10.50 -17.27 3.75
C LEU A 582 10.11 -15.81 4.02
N THR A 583 9.03 -15.63 4.76
CA THR A 583 8.67 -14.34 5.35
C THR A 583 8.44 -14.54 6.84
N VAL A 584 9.06 -13.67 7.64
CA VAL A 584 8.97 -13.68 9.09
C VAL A 584 8.29 -12.41 9.54
N VAL A 585 7.33 -12.49 10.45
CA VAL A 585 6.66 -11.34 11.07
C VAL A 585 6.74 -11.52 12.56
N ASP A 586 7.26 -10.50 13.27
CA ASP A 586 7.42 -10.54 14.72
C ASP A 586 8.17 -11.79 15.23
N GLY A 587 9.16 -12.26 14.45
CA GLY A 587 9.97 -13.45 14.78
C GLY A 587 9.36 -14.80 14.42
N GLU A 588 8.11 -14.84 13.97
CA GLU A 588 7.40 -16.05 13.55
C GLU A 588 7.42 -16.22 12.03
N ILE A 589 7.62 -17.45 11.55
CA ILE A 589 7.58 -17.75 10.11
C ILE A 589 6.11 -17.72 9.65
N ALA A 590 5.74 -16.62 8.98
CA ALA A 590 4.39 -16.34 8.49
C ALA A 590 4.17 -16.82 7.05
N TYR A 591 5.25 -17.05 6.29
CA TYR A 591 5.21 -17.72 4.99
C TYR A 591 6.47 -18.55 4.79
N ASP A 592 6.30 -19.74 4.22
CA ASP A 592 7.39 -20.65 3.84
C ASP A 592 7.05 -21.26 2.49
N ALA A 593 7.89 -20.99 1.48
CA ALA A 593 7.69 -21.52 0.13
C ALA A 593 7.80 -23.05 0.07
N ALA A 594 8.42 -23.71 1.07
CA ALA A 594 8.44 -25.16 1.17
C ALA A 594 7.15 -25.75 1.76
N ASP A 595 6.35 -24.95 2.47
CA ASP A 595 5.07 -25.37 3.05
C ASP A 595 3.94 -25.33 1.98
N ALA A 596 3.30 -26.47 1.75
CA ALA A 596 2.22 -26.59 0.77
C ALA A 596 0.99 -25.73 1.12
N SER A 597 0.66 -25.60 2.40
CA SER A 597 -0.51 -24.82 2.84
C SER A 597 -0.31 -23.33 2.55
N HIS A 598 0.88 -22.80 2.84
CA HIS A 598 1.27 -21.43 2.53
C HIS A 598 1.29 -21.18 1.02
N ARG A 599 1.84 -22.11 0.23
CA ARG A 599 1.81 -22.00 -1.23
C ARG A 599 0.38 -21.98 -1.78
N SER A 600 -0.51 -22.83 -1.27
CA SER A 600 -1.91 -22.88 -1.72
C SER A 600 -2.67 -21.60 -1.39
N ALA A 601 -2.48 -21.04 -0.18
CA ALA A 601 -3.08 -19.76 0.21
C ALA A 601 -2.59 -18.62 -0.70
N ALA A 602 -1.27 -18.55 -0.95
CA ALA A 602 -0.69 -17.56 -1.85
C ALA A 602 -1.12 -17.76 -3.32
N ALA A 603 -1.24 -19.00 -3.79
CA ALA A 603 -1.62 -19.31 -5.17
C ALA A 603 -3.06 -18.88 -5.49
N ARG A 604 -4.00 -19.06 -4.54
CA ARG A 604 -5.38 -18.53 -4.67
C ARG A 604 -5.39 -17.01 -4.86
N ALA A 605 -4.43 -16.30 -4.27
CA ALA A 605 -4.29 -14.86 -4.40
C ALA A 605 -3.45 -14.41 -5.61
N ARG A 606 -2.65 -15.31 -6.21
CA ARG A 606 -1.81 -15.03 -7.39
C ARG A 606 -2.47 -15.36 -8.72
N SER A 607 -3.61 -16.06 -8.70
CA SER A 607 -4.33 -16.46 -9.92
C SER A 607 -4.98 -15.29 -10.66
N VAL A 608 -4.93 -14.07 -10.11
CA VAL A 608 -5.40 -12.87 -10.79
C VAL A 608 -4.38 -12.39 -11.81
N SER A 609 -4.89 -12.11 -13.00
CA SER A 609 -4.19 -11.53 -14.12
C SER A 609 -3.83 -10.09 -13.80
N TRP A 610 -2.66 -9.93 -13.22
CA TRP A 610 -2.03 -8.62 -13.10
C TRP A 610 -1.58 -8.20 -14.49
N ALA A 611 -1.76 -6.92 -14.86
CA ALA A 611 -1.20 -6.38 -16.09
C ALA A 611 0.31 -6.68 -16.12
N ARG A 612 0.70 -7.68 -16.93
CA ARG A 612 2.07 -8.13 -17.13
C ARG A 612 2.52 -7.73 -18.53
N ARG A 613 3.84 -7.64 -18.69
CA ARG A 613 4.53 -7.48 -19.97
C ARG A 613 3.85 -8.33 -21.06
N PRO A 614 3.34 -7.73 -22.15
CA PRO A 614 2.92 -8.50 -23.32
C PRO A 614 4.12 -9.32 -23.81
N ASP A 615 3.88 -10.56 -24.28
CA ASP A 615 4.94 -11.36 -24.89
C ASP A 615 5.47 -10.62 -26.14
N PRO A 616 6.76 -10.26 -26.21
CA PRO A 616 7.32 -9.60 -27.38
C PRO A 616 7.15 -10.40 -28.67
N ARG A 617 6.90 -11.73 -28.60
CA ARG A 617 6.61 -12.56 -29.77
C ARG A 617 5.21 -12.37 -30.36
N GLN A 618 4.26 -11.79 -29.61
CA GLN A 618 2.91 -11.53 -30.12
C GLN A 618 2.79 -10.20 -30.88
N MET A 619 3.76 -9.29 -30.74
CA MET A 619 3.74 -7.97 -31.40
C MET A 619 4.19 -7.99 -32.88
N CYS A 620 4.69 -9.12 -33.40
CA CYS A 620 5.21 -9.20 -34.77
C CYS A 620 4.19 -9.63 -35.84
N ALA A 621 2.91 -9.84 -35.51
CA ALA A 621 1.97 -10.46 -36.45
C ALA A 621 1.16 -9.50 -37.33
N HIS A 622 1.16 -8.17 -37.13
CA HIS A 622 0.26 -7.26 -37.85
C HIS A 622 0.99 -6.05 -38.47
N CYS A 623 2.04 -6.32 -39.25
CA CYS A 623 2.50 -5.41 -40.29
C CYS A 623 2.46 -6.13 -41.64
N SER A 624 1.33 -6.00 -42.33
CA SER A 624 1.18 -6.18 -43.78
C SER A 624 0.09 -5.25 -44.26
#